data_AF-A0A066VPY6-F1
#
_entry.id   AF-A0A066VPY6-F1
#
_cell.length_a   1.000
_cell.length_b   1.000
_cell.length_c   1.000
_cell.angle_alpha   90.00
_cell.angle_beta   90.00
_cell.angle_gamma   90.00
#
_symmetry.space_group_name_H-M   'P 1'
#
loop_
_entity.id
_entity.type
_entity.pdbx_description
1 polymer ?
#
loop_
_entity_poly.entity_id
_entity_poly.type
_entity_poly.pdbx_seq_one_letter_code
_entity_poly.pdbx_strand_id
1 'polypeptide(L)'
;MSNAPDRFALFMLLPGEKRVEIKEDTRIPNAVTVTLHKEDHTLGNMIRQAVLSQPGIMFCGYKVPHPLEPRVQIRIQTNGEQTPVQVLQTACEKLITQIDDVRTQFKQQVLAQTGGLGSGAAVAGIPPAARGAPMGAGYGRPQAQMPIQYGGAPYGVSPVGVGYQPGRTDRAGGDYLAD
;
A
#
# COMPACT_ATOMS: atom_id res chain seq x y z
N MET A 1 15.22 -0.42 43.98
CA MET A 1 14.78 0.69 43.13
C MET A 1 14.92 0.24 41.68
N SER A 2 13.90 0.42 40.84
CA SER A 2 14.00 0.07 39.42
C SER A 2 14.64 1.23 38.67
N ASN A 3 15.67 0.96 37.86
CA ASN A 3 16.30 1.94 36.96
C ASN A 3 15.58 2.04 35.60
N ALA A 4 14.31 1.60 35.55
CA ALA A 4 13.53 1.68 34.34
C ALA A 4 12.94 3.10 34.21
N PRO A 5 13.16 3.80 33.08
CA PRO A 5 12.50 5.06 32.83
C PRO A 5 10.99 4.87 32.72
N ASP A 6 10.24 5.93 32.99
CA ASP A 6 8.80 5.93 32.83
C ASP A 6 8.38 5.73 31.37
N ARG A 7 7.33 4.93 31.14
CA ARG A 7 6.86 4.60 29.78
C ARG A 7 6.38 5.81 28.98
N PHE A 8 5.79 6.82 29.65
CA PHE A 8 5.31 8.02 28.97
C PHE A 8 6.44 8.90 28.43
N ALA A 9 7.67 8.75 28.95
CA ALA A 9 8.84 9.49 28.48
C ALA A 9 9.23 9.15 27.03
N LEU A 10 8.65 8.09 26.45
CA LEU A 10 8.87 7.66 25.06
C LEU A 10 8.20 8.60 24.04
N PHE A 11 7.02 9.12 24.36
CA PHE A 11 6.21 9.93 23.42
C PHE A 11 5.86 11.32 23.98
N MET A 12 5.99 11.53 25.28
CA MET A 12 5.72 12.82 25.91
C MET A 12 6.99 13.67 25.95
N LEU A 13 6.89 14.91 25.44
CA LEU A 13 7.96 15.89 25.55
C LEU A 13 8.04 16.44 26.97
N LEU A 14 9.26 16.56 27.48
CA LEU A 14 9.48 17.22 28.76
C LEU A 14 9.37 18.75 28.62
N PRO A 15 9.10 19.49 29.71
CA PRO A 15 9.04 20.94 29.68
C PRO A 15 10.35 21.54 29.13
N GLY A 16 10.26 22.27 28.02
CA GLY A 16 11.41 22.90 27.36
C GLY A 16 12.04 22.10 26.21
N GLU A 17 11.62 20.85 25.99
CA GLU A 17 12.06 20.04 24.86
C GLU A 17 11.26 20.43 23.59
N LYS A 18 11.96 20.60 22.46
CA LYS A 18 11.32 20.87 21.16
C LYS A 18 11.03 19.55 20.46
N ARG A 19 9.94 19.46 19.71
CA ARG A 19 9.64 18.25 18.92
C ARG A 19 10.54 18.10 17.69
N VAL A 20 10.89 19.23 17.09
CA VAL A 20 11.68 19.30 15.87
C VAL A 20 12.83 20.29 16.07
N GLU A 21 14.03 19.84 15.77
CA GLU A 21 15.23 20.69 15.68
C GLU A 21 15.81 20.57 14.27
N ILE A 22 16.07 21.71 13.64
CA ILE A 22 16.63 21.77 12.29
C ILE A 22 18.06 22.31 12.42
N LYS A 23 19.03 21.58 11.88
CA LYS A 23 20.43 21.97 11.84
C LYS A 23 20.93 21.91 10.41
N GLU A 24 21.34 23.05 9.88
CA GLU A 24 21.97 23.13 8.57
C GLU A 24 23.37 22.51 8.62
N ASP A 25 23.74 21.77 7.58
CA ASP A 25 25.07 21.17 7.48
C ASP A 25 26.01 22.14 6.77
N THR A 26 27.11 22.51 7.43
CA THR A 26 28.11 23.44 6.84
C THR A 26 29.09 22.74 5.91
N ARG A 27 29.16 21.40 5.93
CA ARG A 27 30.14 20.63 5.15
C ARG A 27 29.64 20.30 3.75
N ILE A 28 28.33 20.14 3.59
CA ILE A 28 27.70 19.72 2.34
C ILE A 28 26.70 20.81 1.94
N PRO A 29 26.79 21.37 0.73
CA PRO A 29 25.84 22.39 0.28
C PRO A 29 24.44 21.81 0.19
N ASN A 30 23.43 22.64 0.49
CA ASN A 30 22.02 22.30 0.39
C ASN A 30 21.60 21.05 1.19
N ALA A 31 22.30 20.80 2.30
CA ALA A 31 22.04 19.69 3.21
C ALA A 31 21.54 20.17 4.58
N VAL A 32 20.54 19.48 5.11
CA VAL A 32 19.95 19.75 6.42
C VAL A 32 19.80 18.45 7.20
N THR A 33 20.09 18.52 8.49
CA THR A 33 19.82 17.46 9.46
C THR A 33 18.64 17.89 10.34
N VAL A 34 17.53 17.18 10.22
CA VAL A 34 16.34 17.36 11.06
C VAL A 34 16.35 16.30 12.16
N THR A 35 16.26 16.74 13.40
CA THR A 35 16.18 15.88 14.59
C THR A 35 14.76 15.93 15.12
N LEU A 36 14.12 14.77 15.18
CA LEU A 36 12.78 14.57 15.72
C LEU A 36 12.91 13.89 17.06
N HIS A 37 12.41 14.54 18.11
CA HIS A 37 12.42 14.02 19.46
C HIS A 37 11.10 13.31 19.76
N LYS A 38 11.17 12.24 20.56
CA LYS A 38 10.04 11.38 20.93
C LYS A 38 9.39 10.66 19.75
N GLU A 39 10.19 10.36 18.73
CA GLU A 39 9.78 9.65 17.52
C GLU A 39 10.71 8.45 17.29
N ASP A 40 10.26 7.50 16.47
CA ASP A 40 10.96 6.26 16.17
C ASP A 40 11.01 5.97 14.66
N HIS A 41 11.40 4.74 14.33
CA HIS A 41 11.50 4.27 12.94
C HIS A 41 10.17 4.38 12.16
N THR A 42 9.02 4.39 12.83
CA THR A 42 7.72 4.44 12.15
C THR A 42 7.60 5.71 11.32
N LEU A 43 7.82 6.86 11.95
CA LEU A 43 7.78 8.16 11.30
C LEU A 43 9.05 8.42 10.48
N GLY A 44 10.22 8.03 10.98
CA GLY A 44 11.50 8.21 10.28
C GLY A 44 11.54 7.53 8.91
N ASN A 45 11.09 6.27 8.83
CA ASN A 45 11.04 5.54 7.57
C ASN A 45 10.01 6.12 6.61
N MET A 46 8.83 6.50 7.12
CA MET A 46 7.76 7.07 6.29
C MET A 46 8.20 8.37 5.61
N ILE A 47 8.79 9.30 6.38
CA ILE A 47 9.31 10.56 5.84
C ILE A 47 10.43 10.31 4.83
N ARG A 48 11.36 9.38 5.13
CA ARG A 48 12.44 9.06 4.19
C ARG A 48 11.91 8.65 2.82
N GLN A 49 10.91 7.76 2.78
CA GLN A 49 10.33 7.30 1.52
C GLN A 49 9.59 8.43 0.78
N ALA A 50 8.87 9.29 1.52
CA ALA A 50 8.16 10.43 0.93
C ALA A 50 9.09 11.52 0.39
N VAL A 51 10.28 11.68 0.98
CA VAL A 51 11.30 12.61 0.47
C VAL A 51 11.95 12.03 -0.77
N LEU A 52 12.36 10.75 -0.73
CA LEU A 52 13.01 10.09 -1.88
C LEU A 52 12.10 9.98 -3.13
N SER A 53 10.78 10.03 -2.96
CA SER A 53 9.85 10.01 -4.09
C SER A 53 9.78 11.34 -4.85
N GLN A 54 10.35 12.43 -4.31
CA GLN A 54 10.36 13.73 -4.95
C GLN A 54 11.53 13.89 -5.92
N PRO A 55 11.32 14.52 -7.09
CA PRO A 55 12.41 14.88 -7.99
C PRO A 55 13.31 15.94 -7.34
N GLY A 56 14.60 15.92 -7.68
CA GLY A 56 15.57 16.91 -7.18
C GLY A 56 16.23 16.58 -5.83
N ILE A 57 15.97 15.38 -5.26
CA ILE A 57 16.65 14.87 -4.08
C ILE A 57 17.90 14.08 -4.48
N MET A 58 19.03 14.44 -3.88
CA MET A 58 20.29 13.68 -4.03
C MET A 58 20.38 12.56 -3.00
N PHE A 59 20.01 12.88 -1.76
CA PHE A 59 20.19 11.98 -0.64
C PHE A 59 19.12 12.22 0.41
N CYS A 60 18.54 11.12 0.90
CA CYS A 60 17.74 11.13 2.11
C CYS A 60 17.99 9.84 2.91
N GLY A 61 18.36 10.02 4.17
CA GLY A 61 18.59 8.92 5.10
C GLY A 61 18.14 9.31 6.50
N TYR A 62 17.75 8.31 7.29
CA TYR A 62 17.46 8.51 8.70
C TYR A 62 18.22 7.50 9.55
N LYS A 63 18.47 7.85 10.81
CA LYS A 63 19.05 6.96 11.82
C LYS A 63 18.46 7.24 13.19
N VAL A 64 18.37 6.18 13.99
CA VAL A 64 18.16 6.28 15.44
C VAL A 64 19.54 6.15 16.09
N PRO A 65 20.05 7.17 16.80
CA PRO A 65 21.40 7.16 17.33
C PRO A 65 21.58 6.11 18.43
N HIS A 66 20.54 5.88 19.23
CA HIS A 66 20.53 4.87 20.27
C HIS A 66 19.10 4.39 20.54
N PRO A 67 18.83 3.07 20.68
CA PRO A 67 17.47 2.54 20.85
C PRO A 67 16.79 2.96 22.17
N LEU A 68 17.55 3.27 23.22
CA LEU A 68 17.00 3.75 24.50
C LEU A 68 16.58 5.23 24.47
N GLU A 69 17.00 5.98 23.44
CA GLU A 69 16.63 7.38 23.26
C GLU A 69 15.67 7.49 22.07
N PRO A 70 14.39 7.82 22.28
CA PRO A 70 13.41 7.97 21.21
C PRO A 70 13.71 9.26 20.44
N ARG A 71 14.68 9.20 19.53
CA ARG A 71 15.11 10.33 18.71
C ARG A 71 15.50 9.84 17.33
N VAL A 72 15.02 10.51 16.30
CA VAL A 72 15.33 10.22 14.90
C VAL A 72 16.08 11.39 14.29
N GLN A 73 17.17 11.11 13.60
CA GLN A 73 17.90 12.11 12.82
C GLN A 73 17.74 11.80 11.34
N ILE A 74 17.15 12.73 10.60
CA ILE A 74 16.92 12.66 9.17
C ILE A 74 17.89 13.63 8.49
N ARG A 75 18.67 13.15 7.54
CA ARG A 75 19.55 13.97 6.69
C ARG A 75 18.96 14.04 5.30
N ILE A 76 18.80 15.25 4.78
CA ILE A 76 18.24 15.53 3.46
C ILE A 76 19.24 16.39 2.69
N GLN A 77 19.52 16.02 1.46
CA GLN A 77 20.33 16.78 0.52
C GLN A 77 19.58 16.93 -0.80
N THR A 78 19.58 18.16 -1.32
CA THR A 78 18.86 18.54 -2.54
C THR A 78 19.84 19.01 -3.63
N ASN A 79 19.39 18.99 -4.88
CA ASN A 79 20.15 19.51 -6.04
C ASN A 79 20.30 21.04 -6.02
N GLY A 80 19.65 21.76 -5.10
CA GLY A 80 19.66 23.22 -5.00
C GLY A 80 18.49 23.92 -5.70
N GLU A 81 17.65 23.21 -6.46
CA GLU A 81 16.42 23.76 -7.04
C GLU A 81 15.36 24.11 -5.98
N GLN A 82 15.33 23.35 -4.90
CA GLN A 82 14.40 23.52 -3.78
C GLN A 82 15.17 23.45 -2.46
N THR A 83 14.72 24.19 -1.45
CA THR A 83 15.33 24.08 -0.12
C THR A 83 14.95 22.74 0.53
N PRO A 84 15.85 22.08 1.26
CA PRO A 84 15.56 20.80 1.91
C PRO A 84 14.40 20.88 2.91
N VAL A 85 14.18 22.05 3.51
CA VAL A 85 13.05 22.30 4.42
C VAL A 85 11.72 22.33 3.66
N GLN A 86 11.66 22.98 2.49
CA GLN A 86 10.46 22.98 1.65
C GLN A 86 10.14 21.57 1.15
N VAL A 87 11.15 20.81 0.70
CA VAL A 87 10.95 19.43 0.26
C VAL A 87 10.35 18.57 1.38
N LEU A 88 10.83 18.74 2.61
CA LEU A 88 10.28 18.05 3.77
C LEU A 88 8.81 18.42 4.04
N GLN A 89 8.44 19.70 3.94
CA GLN A 89 7.05 20.14 4.11
C GLN A 89 6.14 19.52 3.04
N THR A 90 6.53 19.63 1.78
CA THR A 90 5.82 19.01 0.65
C THR A 90 5.71 17.48 0.81
N ALA A 91 6.73 16.82 1.39
CA ALA A 91 6.69 15.39 1.66
C ALA A 91 5.63 15.04 2.70
N CYS A 92 5.56 15.81 3.79
CA CYS A 92 4.57 15.63 4.84
C CYS A 92 3.14 15.85 4.34
N GLU A 93 2.91 16.90 3.53
CA GLU A 93 1.59 17.16 2.93
C GLU A 93 1.15 16.01 2.02
N LYS A 94 2.05 15.49 1.18
CA LYS A 94 1.78 14.32 0.34
C LYS A 94 1.43 13.08 1.17
N LEU A 95 2.14 12.84 2.27
CA LEU A 95 1.86 11.72 3.17
C LEU A 95 0.48 11.83 3.82
N ILE A 96 0.09 13.03 4.26
CA ILE A 96 -1.24 13.25 4.86
C ILE A 96 -2.32 12.90 3.84
N THR A 97 -2.22 13.42 2.62
CA THR A 97 -3.18 13.13 1.54
C THR A 97 -3.24 11.64 1.22
N GLN A 98 -2.09 10.97 1.09
CA GLN A 98 -2.04 9.51 0.83
C GLN A 98 -2.71 8.69 1.93
N ILE A 99 -2.50 9.05 3.19
CA ILE A 99 -3.13 8.36 4.33
C ILE A 99 -4.65 8.61 4.34
N ASP A 100 -5.10 9.82 4.01
CA ASP A 100 -6.52 10.15 3.93
C ASP A 100 -7.22 9.44 2.75
N ASP A 101 -6.53 9.26 1.63
CA ASP A 101 -7.02 8.47 0.50
C ASP A 101 -7.22 7.00 0.90
N VAL A 102 -6.20 6.40 1.54
CA VAL A 102 -6.27 5.02 2.04
C VAL A 102 -7.40 4.88 3.06
N ARG A 103 -7.53 5.83 4.00
CA ARG A 103 -8.62 5.86 4.99
C ARG A 103 -9.99 5.88 4.31
N THR A 104 -10.16 6.69 3.28
CA THR A 104 -11.44 6.85 2.57
C THR A 104 -11.79 5.58 1.81
N GLN A 105 -10.85 5.03 1.04
CA GLN A 105 -11.05 3.78 0.29
C GLN A 105 -11.33 2.61 1.23
N PHE A 106 -10.60 2.52 2.34
CA PHE A 106 -10.82 1.48 3.36
C PHE A 106 -12.22 1.57 3.95
N LYS A 107 -12.69 2.77 4.35
CA LYS A 107 -14.06 2.96 4.87
C LYS A 107 -15.12 2.53 3.86
N GLN A 108 -14.95 2.90 2.59
CA GLN A 108 -15.87 2.51 1.52
C GLN A 108 -15.95 0.99 1.36
N GLN A 109 -14.79 0.31 1.36
CA GLN A 109 -14.75 -1.16 1.24
C GLN A 109 -15.33 -1.87 2.46
N VAL A 110 -15.06 -1.38 3.67
CA VAL A 110 -15.63 -1.94 4.90
C VAL A 110 -17.15 -1.77 4.93
N LEU A 111 -17.67 -0.61 4.51
CA LEU A 111 -19.12 -0.38 4.39
C LEU A 111 -19.75 -1.31 3.34
N ALA A 112 -19.12 -1.48 2.19
CA ALA A 112 -19.59 -2.38 1.14
C ALA A 112 -19.63 -3.85 1.62
N GLN A 113 -18.60 -4.30 2.35
CA GLN A 113 -18.56 -5.66 2.91
C GLN A 113 -19.55 -5.87 4.06
N THR A 114 -19.71 -4.88 4.93
CA THR A 114 -20.62 -4.97 6.09
C THR A 114 -22.08 -4.81 5.66
N GLY A 115 -22.36 -4.01 4.62
CA GLY A 115 -23.69 -3.87 4.01
C GLY A 115 -24.17 -5.11 3.23
N GLY A 116 -23.27 -6.04 2.91
CA GLY A 116 -23.59 -7.34 2.29
C GLY A 116 -24.12 -8.39 3.27
N LEU A 117 -24.07 -8.14 4.59
CA LEU A 117 -24.51 -9.06 5.64
C LEU A 117 -25.84 -8.65 6.32
N GLY A 118 -26.61 -7.75 5.69
CA GLY A 118 -27.80 -7.16 6.31
C GLY A 118 -28.96 -6.81 5.38
N SER A 119 -28.98 -7.28 4.12
CA SER A 119 -30.22 -7.23 3.32
C SER A 119 -31.02 -8.51 3.54
N GLY A 120 -31.64 -8.60 4.73
CA GLY A 120 -32.87 -9.38 4.85
C GLY A 120 -33.83 -8.86 3.79
N ALA A 121 -34.20 -9.72 2.85
CA ALA A 121 -35.22 -9.43 1.87
C ALA A 121 -36.47 -8.94 2.61
N ALA A 122 -36.74 -7.63 2.52
CA ALA A 122 -38.03 -7.10 2.89
C ALA A 122 -39.06 -7.79 1.98
N VAL A 123 -39.89 -8.63 2.58
CA VAL A 123 -41.09 -9.18 1.93
C VAL A 123 -42.03 -8.01 1.67
N ALA A 124 -41.87 -7.38 0.51
CA ALA A 124 -42.73 -6.31 0.06
C ALA A 124 -43.95 -6.92 -0.67
N GLY A 125 -45.09 -6.92 0.02
CA GLY A 125 -46.42 -6.80 -0.58
C GLY A 125 -46.95 -7.98 -1.40
N ILE A 126 -47.58 -8.94 -0.75
CA ILE A 126 -48.63 -9.77 -1.38
C ILE A 126 -49.96 -9.01 -1.21
N PRO A 127 -50.66 -8.61 -2.30
CA PRO A 127 -51.98 -7.97 -2.18
C PRO A 127 -53.06 -9.00 -1.76
N PRO A 128 -54.07 -8.59 -0.97
CA PRO A 128 -55.05 -9.50 -0.39
C PRO A 128 -56.23 -9.71 -1.35
N ALA A 129 -56.10 -10.59 -2.34
CA ALA A 129 -57.26 -11.04 -3.12
C ALA A 129 -56.97 -12.32 -3.92
N ALA A 130 -57.11 -13.49 -3.29
CA ALA A 130 -57.47 -14.74 -3.97
C ALA A 130 -57.92 -15.78 -2.93
N ARG A 131 -59.03 -15.49 -2.25
CA ARG A 131 -59.76 -16.50 -1.47
C ARG A 131 -60.55 -17.36 -2.46
N GLY A 132 -60.04 -18.56 -2.76
CA GLY A 132 -60.85 -19.63 -3.36
C GLY A 132 -60.15 -20.49 -4.42
N ALA A 133 -59.66 -21.66 -4.02
CA ALA A 133 -59.77 -22.96 -4.74
C ALA A 133 -58.87 -24.03 -4.05
N PRO A 134 -59.21 -25.33 -4.14
CA PRO A 134 -59.00 -26.29 -3.06
C PRO A 134 -57.68 -27.07 -3.11
N MET A 135 -57.31 -27.58 -1.93
CA MET A 135 -56.35 -28.66 -1.66
C MET A 135 -56.60 -29.90 -2.54
N GLY A 136 -55.55 -30.40 -3.20
CA GLY A 136 -55.50 -31.80 -3.65
C GLY A 136 -54.60 -32.08 -4.85
N ALA A 137 -53.82 -33.18 -4.74
CA ALA A 137 -52.93 -33.80 -5.73
C ALA A 137 -51.61 -33.05 -5.99
N GLY A 138 -50.42 -33.65 -5.96
CA GLY A 138 -50.02 -35.05 -5.98
C GLY A 138 -48.54 -35.07 -6.39
N TYR A 139 -47.80 -36.09 -5.96
CA TYR A 139 -46.41 -36.34 -6.30
C TYR A 139 -46.18 -36.37 -7.83
N GLY A 140 -45.15 -35.67 -8.32
CA GLY A 140 -44.67 -35.85 -9.70
C GLY A 140 -43.78 -34.73 -10.22
N ARG A 141 -42.45 -34.87 -10.07
CA ARG A 141 -41.49 -34.13 -10.91
C ARG A 141 -41.47 -34.75 -12.31
N PRO A 142 -41.58 -34.00 -13.42
CA PRO A 142 -41.17 -34.54 -14.71
C PRO A 142 -39.64 -34.56 -14.79
N GLN A 143 -39.06 -35.75 -14.89
CA GLN A 143 -37.67 -35.95 -15.33
C GLN A 143 -37.56 -35.55 -16.80
N ALA A 144 -36.69 -34.59 -17.11
CA ALA A 144 -36.07 -34.50 -18.43
C ALA A 144 -34.64 -35.04 -18.29
N GLN A 145 -34.41 -36.22 -18.88
CA GLN A 145 -33.10 -36.84 -19.00
C GLN A 145 -32.22 -36.04 -19.97
N MET A 146 -31.09 -35.53 -19.48
CA MET A 146 -29.97 -35.13 -20.33
C MET A 146 -29.01 -36.31 -20.52
N PRO A 147 -28.55 -36.60 -21.76
CA PRO A 147 -27.51 -37.61 -21.96
C PRO A 147 -26.15 -37.10 -21.47
N ILE A 148 -25.44 -38.00 -20.79
CA ILE A 148 -24.11 -37.85 -20.22
C ILE A 148 -23.08 -37.74 -21.35
N GLN A 149 -22.29 -36.67 -21.39
CA GLN A 149 -21.05 -36.61 -22.16
C GLN A 149 -19.87 -36.45 -21.18
N TYR A 150 -18.97 -37.44 -21.22
CA TYR A 150 -17.79 -37.55 -20.37
C TYR A 150 -16.72 -36.51 -20.75
N GLY A 151 -16.21 -35.76 -19.77
CA GLY A 151 -14.99 -34.95 -19.90
C GLY A 151 -14.80 -34.01 -18.71
N GLY A 152 -13.84 -34.33 -17.84
CA GLY A 152 -13.60 -33.70 -16.54
C GLY A 152 -13.15 -32.23 -16.56
N ALA A 153 -13.42 -31.56 -15.44
CA ALA A 153 -13.09 -30.17 -15.10
C ALA A 153 -11.60 -30.03 -14.64
N PRO A 154 -11.13 -28.91 -14.02
CA PRO A 154 -11.52 -27.48 -14.06
C PRO A 154 -10.28 -26.55 -14.29
N TYR A 155 -10.47 -25.22 -14.22
CA TYR A 155 -9.46 -24.14 -14.09
C TYR A 155 -8.84 -23.55 -15.38
N GLY A 156 -9.40 -22.42 -15.81
CA GLY A 156 -8.77 -21.51 -16.77
C GLY A 156 -7.77 -20.58 -16.09
N VAL A 157 -6.51 -21.00 -16.07
CA VAL A 157 -5.33 -20.13 -15.94
C VAL A 157 -4.78 -19.93 -17.35
N SER A 158 -4.63 -18.69 -17.81
CA SER A 158 -3.96 -18.37 -19.07
C SER A 158 -2.44 -18.28 -18.84
N PRO A 159 -1.61 -19.15 -19.45
CA PRO A 159 -0.17 -18.96 -19.46
C PRO A 159 0.24 -18.14 -20.68
N VAL A 160 0.88 -16.99 -20.45
CA VAL A 160 1.68 -16.30 -21.47
C VAL A 160 2.96 -17.12 -21.66
N GLY A 161 2.92 -18.08 -22.57
CA GLY A 161 4.07 -18.89 -23.00
C GLY A 161 4.66 -18.34 -24.29
N VAL A 162 5.82 -17.69 -24.19
CA VAL A 162 6.66 -17.26 -25.31
C VAL A 162 7.31 -18.50 -25.92
N GLY A 163 6.89 -18.86 -27.14
CA GLY A 163 7.48 -19.97 -27.90
C GLY A 163 8.84 -19.61 -28.49
N TYR A 164 9.85 -20.40 -28.16
CA TYR A 164 11.20 -20.36 -28.73
C TYR A 164 11.20 -21.14 -30.06
N GLN A 165 11.45 -20.48 -31.20
CA GLN A 165 11.76 -21.15 -32.47
C GLN A 165 13.28 -21.11 -32.72
N PRO A 166 13.98 -22.26 -32.74
CA PRO A 166 15.39 -22.30 -33.11
C PRO A 166 15.56 -22.19 -34.63
N GLY A 167 16.30 -21.16 -35.05
CA GLY A 167 16.64 -20.89 -36.44
C GLY A 167 17.54 -21.97 -37.06
N ARG A 168 17.19 -22.31 -38.30
CA ARG A 168 17.91 -23.16 -39.26
C ARG A 168 19.43 -22.90 -39.24
N THR A 169 20.20 -23.97 -39.08
CA THR A 169 21.61 -24.05 -39.46
C THR A 169 21.72 -24.58 -40.88
N ASP A 170 22.08 -23.73 -41.84
CA ASP A 170 22.59 -24.17 -43.15
C ASP A 170 24.01 -23.60 -43.33
N ARG A 171 24.94 -24.51 -43.63
CA ARG A 171 26.39 -24.31 -43.71
C ARG A 171 26.83 -23.53 -44.95
N ALA A 172 28.02 -22.93 -44.77
CA ALA A 172 29.14 -22.79 -45.72
C ALA A 172 29.29 -21.48 -46.51
N GLY A 173 30.44 -20.83 -46.29
CA GLY A 173 31.26 -20.27 -47.37
C GLY A 173 31.70 -18.81 -47.22
N GLY A 174 33.00 -18.60 -46.99
CA GLY A 174 33.78 -17.54 -47.64
C GLY A 174 33.97 -16.22 -46.88
N ASP A 175 35.17 -16.07 -46.30
CA ASP A 175 36.16 -14.99 -46.54
C ASP A 175 35.63 -13.58 -46.87
N TYR A 176 36.12 -12.56 -46.16
CA TYR A 176 36.92 -11.43 -46.70
C TYR A 176 37.22 -10.36 -45.62
N LEU A 177 38.51 -10.28 -45.30
CA LEU A 177 39.36 -9.09 -45.08
C LEU A 177 39.14 -8.12 -43.90
N ALA A 178 40.30 -7.83 -43.31
CA ALA A 178 40.62 -6.82 -42.32
C ALA A 178 40.75 -5.41 -42.93
N ASP A 179 40.50 -4.39 -42.10
CA ASP A 179 41.35 -3.21 -41.89
C ASP A 179 41.02 -2.63 -40.49
#